data_AF-A0A484ZU91-F1
#
_entry.id   AF-A0A484ZU91-F1
#
_cell.length_a   1.000
_cell.length_b   1.000
_cell.length_c   1.000
_cell.angle_alpha   90.00
_cell.angle_beta   90.00
_cell.angle_gamma   90.00
#
_symmetry.space_group_name_H-M   'P 1'
#
loop_
_entity.id
_entity.type
_entity.pdbx_description
1 polymer ?
#
loop_
_entity_poly.entity_id
_entity_poly.type
_entity_poly.pdbx_seq_one_letter_code
_entity_poly.pdbx_strand_id
1 'polypeptide(L)'
;MNLMMNNGMGPANVEARNIELIRHKIQPTSIFVGLILAVASAPPMVWAKFSETAGPINGRVPTATGALNVMFPGTTTPVTNNAIVSTTQKPNDFSVSASALTLQDMDGDVGLSATLDAAAATWVWKFNDVPLTPAQLAAPFSVNFLGKTLSVAASAPVTVSSVTGAPTTGSPQIFSSATYTVKVPVKPPMVRVNGYSFAMDSGFPQTGFVGGDFQFWMDGVGPSDNNNYTFKGDPQAPWVNVNPVTGIVAITGEPKSRQAVNIDIIDKRGGGHNHIHIHH
;
A
#
# COMPACT_ATOMS: atom_id res chain seq x y z
N MET A 1 -33.24 -60.46 3.93
CA MET A 1 -34.24 -59.40 3.66
C MET A 1 -34.20 -59.14 2.15
N ASN A 2 -35.24 -59.64 1.48
CA ASN A 2 -35.66 -59.58 0.07
C ASN A 2 -34.69 -59.48 -1.13
N LEU A 3 -34.83 -60.50 -1.98
CA LEU A 3 -34.55 -60.61 -3.41
C LEU A 3 -35.25 -59.53 -4.27
N MET A 4 -34.69 -59.25 -5.46
CA MET A 4 -35.35 -59.09 -6.79
C MET A 4 -34.20 -58.84 -7.81
N MET A 5 -33.84 -59.67 -8.81
CA MET A 5 -34.53 -60.42 -9.88
C MET A 5 -35.28 -59.57 -10.93
N ASN A 6 -34.62 -59.42 -12.08
CA ASN A 6 -35.04 -59.77 -13.46
C ASN A 6 -36.29 -59.15 -14.14
N ASN A 7 -36.01 -58.69 -15.37
CA ASN A 7 -36.74 -58.87 -16.65
C ASN A 7 -38.04 -58.11 -16.98
N GLY A 8 -38.07 -57.60 -18.22
CA GLY A 8 -39.26 -57.29 -19.05
C GLY A 8 -38.84 -56.38 -20.22
N MET A 9 -38.65 -56.84 -21.47
CA MET A 9 -39.63 -57.28 -22.48
C MET A 9 -40.57 -56.13 -22.94
N GLY A 10 -40.46 -55.70 -24.22
CA GLY A 10 -41.31 -54.68 -24.88
C GLY A 10 -42.75 -55.18 -25.14
N PRO A 11 -43.54 -54.70 -26.16
CA PRO A 11 -43.41 -53.59 -27.12
C PRO A 11 -44.72 -52.74 -27.30
N ALA A 12 -44.76 -51.85 -28.31
CA ALA A 12 -45.95 -51.24 -28.99
C ALA A 12 -46.71 -50.12 -28.21
N ASN A 13 -47.46 -49.14 -28.77
CA ASN A 13 -48.10 -48.98 -30.08
C ASN A 13 -48.74 -47.56 -30.24
N VAL A 14 -48.98 -47.13 -31.50
CA VAL A 14 -49.95 -46.13 -32.08
C VAL A 14 -50.07 -44.72 -31.48
N GLU A 15 -49.99 -43.66 -32.32
CA GLU A 15 -51.18 -43.00 -32.91
C GLU A 15 -50.82 -41.90 -33.93
N ALA A 16 -51.73 -41.70 -34.87
CA ALA A 16 -51.56 -41.12 -36.20
C ALA A 16 -52.11 -39.69 -36.33
N ARG A 17 -52.04 -39.15 -37.57
CA ARG A 17 -52.79 -38.01 -38.16
C ARG A 17 -52.07 -36.64 -38.08
N ASN A 18 -51.94 -35.79 -39.12
CA ASN A 18 -52.57 -35.66 -40.45
C ASN A 18 -51.60 -34.99 -41.45
N ILE A 19 -51.81 -35.28 -42.74
CA ILE A 19 -51.20 -34.65 -43.93
C ILE A 19 -52.21 -33.66 -44.53
N GLU A 20 -51.75 -32.45 -44.91
CA GLU A 20 -52.31 -31.65 -46.03
C GLU A 20 -51.20 -30.70 -46.55
N LEU A 21 -50.47 -30.97 -47.64
CA LEU A 21 -50.74 -30.84 -49.09
C LEU A 21 -50.87 -29.39 -49.60
N ILE A 22 -49.79 -28.80 -50.13
CA ILE A 22 -49.85 -27.91 -51.31
C ILE A 22 -48.69 -28.20 -52.27
N ARG A 23 -49.06 -28.68 -53.46
CA ARG A 23 -48.26 -28.80 -54.67
C ARG A 23 -47.90 -27.42 -55.24
N HIS A 24 -46.71 -27.27 -55.81
CA HIS A 24 -46.63 -26.56 -57.09
C HIS A 24 -45.80 -27.33 -58.12
N LYS A 25 -46.45 -27.55 -59.26
CA LYS A 25 -45.99 -28.22 -60.48
C LYS A 25 -44.72 -27.57 -61.04
N ILE A 26 -43.76 -28.41 -61.35
CA ILE A 26 -42.76 -28.19 -62.41
C ILE A 26 -43.36 -28.75 -63.70
N GLN A 27 -43.37 -27.97 -64.79
CA GLN A 27 -43.37 -28.53 -66.14
C GLN A 27 -42.44 -27.72 -67.08
N PRO A 28 -41.84 -28.40 -68.08
CA PRO A 28 -40.74 -27.90 -68.89
C PRO A 28 -41.20 -27.41 -70.28
N THR A 29 -40.44 -26.51 -70.90
CA THR A 29 -40.45 -26.37 -72.37
C THR A 29 -39.14 -25.79 -72.90
N SER A 30 -38.79 -26.31 -74.08
CA SER A 30 -37.49 -26.39 -74.71
C SER A 30 -37.11 -25.22 -75.63
N ILE A 31 -35.78 -25.04 -75.76
CA ILE A 31 -34.96 -24.69 -76.96
C ILE A 31 -35.12 -23.29 -77.58
N PHE A 32 -34.02 -22.52 -77.63
CA PHE A 32 -33.36 -22.16 -78.89
C PHE A 32 -31.89 -21.75 -78.69
N VAL A 33 -31.08 -22.20 -79.65
CA VAL A 33 -29.63 -22.05 -79.78
C VAL A 33 -29.24 -20.59 -80.05
N GLY A 34 -28.19 -20.11 -79.39
CA GLY A 34 -27.52 -18.85 -79.70
C GLY A 34 -26.11 -18.84 -79.12
N LEU A 35 -25.15 -19.31 -79.91
CA LEU A 35 -23.72 -19.19 -79.63
C LEU A 35 -23.34 -17.71 -79.63
N ILE A 36 -23.13 -17.12 -78.45
CA ILE A 36 -22.48 -15.81 -78.31
C ILE A 36 -21.17 -16.05 -77.57
N LEU A 37 -20.07 -15.83 -78.28
CA LEU A 37 -18.71 -15.79 -77.77
C LEU A 37 -18.59 -14.56 -76.85
N ALA A 38 -18.92 -14.72 -75.57
CA ALA A 38 -18.63 -13.71 -74.56
C ALA A 38 -17.14 -13.79 -74.22
N VAL A 39 -16.37 -12.87 -74.79
CA VAL A 39 -14.97 -12.63 -74.42
C VAL A 39 -14.92 -12.46 -72.90
N ALA A 40 -14.20 -13.38 -72.25
CA ALA A 40 -13.99 -13.37 -70.81
C ALA A 40 -13.27 -12.07 -70.41
N SER A 41 -14.03 -11.08 -69.96
CA SER A 41 -13.52 -10.03 -69.07
C SER A 41 -13.79 -10.49 -67.64
N ALA A 42 -13.07 -11.54 -67.21
CA ALA A 42 -12.93 -11.76 -65.79
C ALA A 42 -12.26 -10.48 -65.23
N PRO A 43 -12.85 -9.78 -64.24
CA PRO A 43 -12.07 -8.82 -63.49
C PRO A 43 -10.86 -9.58 -62.95
N PRO A 44 -9.63 -9.01 -62.98
CA PRO A 44 -8.50 -9.70 -62.42
C PRO A 44 -8.87 -10.08 -60.99
N MET A 45 -8.92 -11.37 -60.71
CA MET A 45 -8.97 -11.86 -59.34
C MET A 45 -7.65 -11.38 -58.73
N VAL A 46 -7.68 -10.23 -58.08
CA VAL A 46 -6.58 -9.77 -57.25
C VAL A 46 -6.61 -10.69 -56.04
N TRP A 47 -5.84 -11.76 -56.11
CA TRP A 47 -5.42 -12.46 -54.91
C TRP A 47 -4.67 -11.42 -54.09
N ALA A 48 -5.16 -11.14 -52.88
CA ALA A 48 -4.40 -10.34 -51.94
C ALA A 48 -3.05 -11.03 -51.79
N LYS A 49 -1.98 -10.42 -52.31
CA LYS A 49 -0.63 -10.78 -51.89
C LYS A 49 -0.60 -10.46 -50.40
N PHE A 50 -0.61 -11.49 -49.56
CA PHE A 50 -0.05 -11.36 -48.22
C PHE A 50 1.45 -11.12 -48.45
N SER A 51 1.83 -9.87 -48.64
CA SER A 51 3.23 -9.49 -48.68
C SER A 51 3.81 -9.74 -47.30
N GLU A 52 4.94 -10.44 -47.28
CA GLU A 52 5.95 -10.54 -46.22
C GLU A 52 5.49 -10.06 -44.83
N THR A 53 5.30 -11.03 -43.93
CA THR A 53 5.20 -10.92 -42.47
C THR A 53 4.77 -9.54 -41.98
N ALA A 54 3.46 -9.31 -41.84
CA ALA A 54 2.98 -8.21 -41.03
C ALA A 54 3.66 -8.31 -39.65
N GLY A 55 4.40 -7.27 -39.26
CA GLY A 55 5.04 -7.22 -37.95
C GLY A 55 4.01 -7.40 -36.83
N PRO A 56 4.43 -7.75 -35.60
CA PRO A 56 3.49 -7.92 -34.50
C PRO A 56 2.64 -6.66 -34.30
N ILE A 57 1.32 -6.84 -34.21
CA ILE A 57 0.42 -5.76 -33.77
C ILE A 57 0.70 -5.59 -32.27
N ASN A 58 1.40 -4.51 -31.93
CA ASN A 58 1.62 -4.15 -30.54
C ASN A 58 0.38 -3.44 -29.99
N GLY A 59 -0.02 -3.83 -28.77
CA GLY A 59 -0.99 -3.11 -27.96
C GLY A 59 -0.39 -1.87 -27.31
N ARG A 60 -1.05 -1.40 -26.27
CA ARG A 60 -0.67 -0.25 -25.45
C ARG A 60 0.10 -0.73 -24.22
N VAL A 61 0.99 0.13 -23.74
CA VAL A 61 1.62 -0.11 -22.44
C VAL A 61 0.60 0.06 -21.32
N PRO A 62 0.71 -0.71 -20.22
CA PRO A 62 -0.09 -0.47 -19.03
C PRO A 62 0.25 0.89 -18.41
N THR A 63 -0.72 1.50 -17.73
CA THR A 63 -0.61 2.83 -17.15
C THR A 63 -1.05 2.84 -15.68
N ALA A 64 -0.79 3.94 -14.98
CA ALA A 64 -1.25 4.14 -13.62
C ALA A 64 -1.82 5.56 -13.44
N THR A 65 -2.77 5.70 -12.52
CA THR A 65 -3.35 6.98 -12.10
C THR A 65 -3.34 7.09 -10.58
N GLY A 66 -3.44 8.31 -10.05
CA GLY A 66 -3.42 8.58 -8.61
C GLY A 66 -2.18 9.34 -8.16
N ALA A 67 -1.91 9.28 -6.85
CA ALA A 67 -0.81 9.99 -6.21
C ALA A 67 0.03 9.02 -5.36
N LEU A 68 1.29 9.38 -5.15
CA LEU A 68 2.14 8.68 -4.19
C LEU A 68 1.71 9.02 -2.76
N ASN A 69 1.98 8.10 -1.83
CA ASN A 69 1.84 8.36 -0.40
C ASN A 69 3.20 8.60 0.23
N VAL A 70 3.30 9.66 1.05
CA VAL A 70 4.43 9.84 1.97
C VAL A 70 4.23 8.91 3.15
N MET A 71 5.26 8.15 3.52
CA MET A 71 5.26 7.19 4.62
C MET A 71 6.16 7.68 5.74
N PHE A 72 5.75 7.38 6.97
CA PHE A 72 6.62 7.62 8.11
C PHE A 72 7.86 6.71 8.09
N PRO A 73 8.97 7.14 8.73
CA PRO A 73 10.21 6.40 8.76
C PRO A 73 10.08 4.95 9.25
N GLY A 74 10.50 3.99 8.42
CA GLY A 74 10.57 2.58 8.75
C GLY A 74 9.22 1.86 8.86
N THR A 75 8.12 2.47 8.40
CA THR A 75 6.78 1.88 8.47
C THR A 75 6.05 1.88 7.13
N THR A 76 4.89 1.23 7.09
CA THR A 76 3.93 1.29 6.00
C THR A 76 2.78 2.27 6.29
N THR A 77 2.90 3.05 7.37
CA THR A 77 1.86 3.99 7.82
C THR A 77 1.98 5.29 7.01
N PRO A 78 0.95 5.67 6.24
CA PRO A 78 0.98 6.91 5.48
C PRO A 78 0.90 8.13 6.41
N VAL A 79 1.60 9.19 6.03
CA VAL A 79 1.49 10.51 6.64
C VAL A 79 0.13 11.11 6.26
N THR A 80 -0.57 11.61 7.27
CA THR A 80 -1.82 12.35 7.09
C THR A 80 -1.60 13.84 7.35
N ASN A 81 -2.51 14.68 6.85
CA ASN A 81 -2.39 16.12 7.05
C ASN A 81 -2.48 16.49 8.53
N ASN A 82 -1.61 17.38 8.99
CA ASN A 82 -1.39 17.76 10.39
C ASN A 82 -0.91 16.63 11.32
N ALA A 83 -0.36 15.54 10.77
CA ALA A 83 0.18 14.47 11.59
C ALA A 83 1.30 14.97 12.50
N ILE A 84 1.36 14.45 13.72
CA ILE A 84 2.43 14.77 14.68
C ILE A 84 3.59 13.82 14.41
N VAL A 85 4.80 14.37 14.23
CA VAL A 85 6.04 13.60 14.07
C VAL A 85 6.75 13.41 15.40
N SER A 86 7.57 12.36 15.53
CA SER A 86 8.43 12.23 16.69
C SER A 86 9.58 13.24 16.63
N THR A 87 9.96 13.78 17.77
CA THR A 87 11.05 14.76 17.88
C THR A 87 12.42 14.18 17.51
N THR A 88 12.57 12.84 17.52
CA THR A 88 13.82 12.13 17.18
C THR A 88 13.90 11.73 15.70
N GLN A 89 12.80 11.80 14.96
CA GLN A 89 12.79 11.54 13.51
C GLN A 89 13.49 12.65 12.75
N LYS A 90 13.95 12.31 11.53
CA LYS A 90 14.59 13.23 10.60
C LYS A 90 13.80 13.26 9.28
N PRO A 91 13.75 14.42 8.58
CA PRO A 91 13.13 14.50 7.25
C PRO A 91 13.62 13.46 6.25
N ASN A 92 14.92 13.16 6.23
CA ASN A 92 15.53 12.21 5.30
C ASN A 92 15.17 10.74 5.56
N ASP A 93 14.57 10.42 6.70
CA ASP A 93 14.21 9.03 7.03
C ASP A 93 12.82 8.66 6.48
N PHE A 94 12.07 9.62 5.93
CA PHE A 94 10.76 9.38 5.33
C PHE A 94 10.89 8.64 4.00
N SER A 95 9.86 7.84 3.67
CA SER A 95 9.83 7.07 2.43
C SER A 95 8.55 7.34 1.64
N VAL A 96 8.50 6.86 0.41
CA VAL A 96 7.36 7.06 -0.49
C VAL A 96 6.85 5.71 -0.98
N SER A 97 5.54 5.61 -1.23
CA SER A 97 4.90 4.39 -1.72
C SER A 97 3.99 4.67 -2.91
N ALA A 98 3.98 3.73 -3.85
CA ALA A 98 3.08 3.69 -5.00
C ALA A 98 1.81 2.85 -4.75
N SER A 99 1.57 2.37 -3.53
CA SER A 99 0.46 1.46 -3.21
C SER A 99 -0.94 2.04 -3.40
N ALA A 100 -1.07 3.37 -3.51
CA ALA A 100 -2.33 4.05 -3.79
C ALA A 100 -2.57 4.30 -5.29
N LEU A 101 -1.66 3.88 -6.16
CA LEU A 101 -1.86 4.01 -7.60
C LEU A 101 -2.86 2.97 -8.11
N THR A 102 -3.75 3.41 -8.99
CA THR A 102 -4.68 2.54 -9.72
C THR A 102 -4.05 2.17 -11.04
N LEU A 103 -3.67 0.89 -11.19
CA LEU A 103 -3.11 0.35 -12.43
C LEU A 103 -4.22 0.05 -13.44
N GLN A 104 -3.97 0.34 -14.70
CA GLN A 104 -4.94 0.20 -15.77
C GLN A 104 -4.25 -0.32 -17.02
N ASP A 105 -4.98 -1.15 -17.75
CA ASP A 105 -4.61 -1.55 -19.10
C ASP A 105 -5.85 -1.47 -20.00
N MET A 106 -5.67 -0.93 -21.21
CA MET A 106 -6.77 -0.69 -22.15
C MET A 106 -7.10 -1.90 -23.02
N ASP A 107 -6.18 -2.84 -23.13
CA ASP A 107 -6.26 -3.94 -24.09
C ASP A 107 -6.60 -5.28 -23.39
N GLY A 108 -6.76 -5.25 -22.07
CA GLY A 108 -7.24 -6.37 -21.25
C GLY A 108 -6.13 -7.23 -20.65
N ASP A 109 -4.90 -6.73 -20.61
CA ASP A 109 -3.75 -7.44 -20.08
C ASP A 109 -3.83 -7.67 -18.57
N VAL A 110 -3.31 -8.81 -18.14
CA VAL A 110 -3.35 -9.25 -16.75
C VAL A 110 -1.97 -9.21 -16.10
N GLY A 111 -1.95 -9.29 -14.76
CA GLY A 111 -0.71 -9.26 -13.98
C GLY A 111 -0.09 -7.86 -13.91
N LEU A 112 -0.92 -6.82 -13.82
CA LEU A 112 -0.44 -5.45 -13.68
C LEU A 112 0.35 -5.27 -12.39
N SER A 113 1.49 -4.59 -12.49
CA SER A 113 2.37 -4.27 -11.37
C SER A 113 2.99 -2.89 -11.55
N ALA A 114 3.37 -2.28 -10.43
CA ALA A 114 4.10 -1.01 -10.42
C ALA A 114 5.37 -1.15 -9.59
N THR A 115 6.48 -0.71 -10.17
CA THR A 115 7.78 -0.65 -9.50
C THR A 115 8.16 0.80 -9.30
N LEU A 116 8.27 1.21 -8.03
CA LEU A 116 8.68 2.54 -7.62
C LEU A 116 10.21 2.59 -7.50
N ASP A 117 10.84 3.56 -8.14
CA ASP A 117 12.24 3.90 -7.88
C ASP A 117 12.33 4.88 -6.70
N ALA A 118 12.36 4.34 -5.50
CA ALA A 118 12.43 5.14 -4.27
C ALA A 118 13.79 5.84 -4.10
N ALA A 119 14.86 5.33 -4.71
CA ALA A 119 16.18 5.95 -4.62
C ALA A 119 16.27 7.24 -5.47
N ALA A 120 15.51 7.30 -6.57
CA ALA A 120 15.35 8.49 -7.39
C ALA A 120 14.27 9.46 -6.88
N ALA A 121 13.69 9.22 -5.70
CA ALA A 121 12.68 10.10 -5.13
C ALA A 121 13.26 11.49 -4.82
N THR A 122 12.54 12.52 -5.24
CA THR A 122 12.81 13.91 -4.91
C THR A 122 11.87 14.37 -3.81
N TRP A 123 12.43 15.04 -2.81
CA TRP A 123 11.70 15.49 -1.62
C TRP A 123 11.73 17.00 -1.51
N VAL A 124 10.58 17.59 -1.21
CA VAL A 124 10.45 19.01 -0.95
C VAL A 124 9.91 19.20 0.45
N TRP A 125 10.83 19.43 1.39
CA TRP A 125 10.51 19.83 2.76
C TRP A 125 10.61 21.35 2.89
N LYS A 126 9.63 21.98 3.53
CA LYS A 126 9.63 23.43 3.77
C LYS A 126 9.22 23.80 5.18
N PHE A 127 9.77 24.91 5.66
CA PHE A 127 9.30 25.64 6.82
C PHE A 127 9.02 27.09 6.41
N ASN A 128 7.80 27.58 6.63
CA ASN A 128 7.34 28.90 6.16
C ASN A 128 7.67 29.16 4.67
N ASP A 129 7.33 28.18 3.82
CA ASP A 129 7.58 28.18 2.37
C ASP A 129 9.05 28.20 1.92
N VAL A 130 10.01 28.22 2.86
CA VAL A 130 11.43 28.12 2.57
C VAL A 130 11.87 26.66 2.59
N PRO A 131 12.51 26.14 1.52
CA PRO A 131 13.07 24.79 1.50
C PRO A 131 14.09 24.58 2.62
N LEU A 132 14.04 23.40 3.24
CA LEU A 132 15.01 23.03 4.28
C LEU A 132 16.41 22.84 3.69
N THR A 133 17.44 23.22 4.46
CA THR A 133 18.84 22.99 4.11
C THR A 133 19.23 21.51 4.27
N PRO A 134 20.30 21.03 3.62
CA PRO A 134 20.79 19.67 3.81
C PRO A 134 21.08 19.31 5.28
N ALA A 135 21.60 20.27 6.06
CA ALA A 135 21.86 20.06 7.49
C ALA A 135 20.56 19.88 8.29
N GLN A 136 19.50 20.64 7.96
CA GLN A 136 18.19 20.50 8.60
C GLN A 136 17.49 19.19 8.21
N LEU A 137 17.67 18.73 6.97
CA LEU A 137 17.13 17.46 6.48
C LEU A 137 17.76 16.23 7.16
N ALA A 138 19.04 16.33 7.51
CA ALA A 138 19.80 15.26 8.17
C ALA A 138 19.72 15.30 9.72
N ALA A 139 19.22 16.39 10.31
CA ALA A 139 19.09 16.56 11.75
C ALA A 139 17.72 16.09 12.26
N PRO A 140 17.63 15.62 13.52
CA PRO A 140 16.34 15.38 14.15
C PRO A 140 15.47 16.63 14.20
N PHE A 141 14.15 16.47 14.14
CA PHE A 141 13.20 17.60 14.23
C PHE A 141 13.38 18.42 15.51
N SER A 142 13.81 17.80 16.62
CA SER A 142 14.08 18.47 17.89
C SER A 142 15.13 19.58 17.82
N VAL A 143 16.03 19.56 16.83
CA VAL A 143 17.15 20.51 16.76
C VAL A 143 16.67 21.90 16.30
N ASN A 144 15.80 21.95 15.30
CA ASN A 144 15.43 23.21 14.63
C ASN A 144 13.93 23.51 14.64
N PHE A 145 13.09 22.52 14.93
CA PHE A 145 11.68 22.59 14.57
C PHE A 145 10.71 22.32 15.72
N LEU A 146 11.15 22.29 16.99
CA LEU A 146 10.23 22.15 18.13
C LEU A 146 9.10 23.17 18.07
N GLY A 147 7.86 22.68 18.17
CA GLY A 147 6.64 23.48 18.11
C GLY A 147 6.35 24.10 16.75
N LYS A 148 7.06 23.70 15.69
CA LYS A 148 6.85 24.19 14.32
C LYS A 148 5.99 23.23 13.52
N THR A 149 5.42 23.77 12.45
CA THR A 149 4.72 23.01 11.41
C THR A 149 5.55 23.08 10.14
N LEU A 150 5.81 21.93 9.52
CA LEU A 150 6.51 21.83 8.24
C LEU A 150 5.55 21.33 7.16
N SER A 151 5.91 21.52 5.90
CA SER A 151 5.27 20.85 4.77
C SER A 151 6.23 19.90 4.07
N VAL A 152 5.68 18.80 3.55
CA VAL A 152 6.41 17.77 2.81
C VAL A 152 5.61 17.33 1.59
N ALA A 153 6.31 17.19 0.47
CA ALA A 153 5.83 16.51 -0.74
C ALA A 153 6.98 15.69 -1.34
N ALA A 154 6.63 14.61 -2.04
CA ALA A 154 7.59 13.73 -2.72
C ALA A 154 7.15 13.46 -4.16
N SER A 155 8.12 13.33 -5.06
CA SER A 155 7.89 12.89 -6.43
C SER A 155 8.92 11.83 -6.80
N ALA A 156 8.49 10.76 -7.46
CA ALA A 156 9.38 9.65 -7.80
C ALA A 156 8.96 8.98 -9.13
N PRO A 157 9.91 8.36 -9.86
CA PRO A 157 9.61 7.56 -11.03
C PRO A 157 8.92 6.25 -10.65
N VAL A 158 7.87 5.90 -11.40
CA VAL A 158 7.18 4.62 -11.30
C VAL A 158 7.12 3.98 -12.68
N THR A 159 7.52 2.71 -12.75
CA THR A 159 7.42 1.88 -13.95
C THR A 159 6.25 0.94 -13.79
N VAL A 160 5.30 0.97 -14.73
CA VAL A 160 4.14 0.07 -14.75
C VAL A 160 4.40 -1.04 -15.76
N SER A 161 4.07 -2.27 -15.38
CA SER A 161 4.25 -3.46 -16.22
C SER A 161 3.03 -4.38 -16.16
N SER A 162 2.87 -5.21 -17.18
CA SER A 162 1.91 -6.30 -17.29
C SER A 162 2.64 -7.61 -17.58
N VAL A 163 1.96 -8.75 -17.41
CA VAL A 163 2.52 -10.07 -17.71
C VAL A 163 2.23 -10.47 -19.16
N THR A 164 1.07 -10.08 -19.70
CA THR A 164 0.58 -10.55 -21.00
C THR A 164 0.73 -9.53 -22.13
N GLY A 165 1.03 -8.27 -21.82
CA GLY A 165 1.03 -7.21 -22.81
C GLY A 165 2.20 -7.24 -23.78
N ALA A 166 2.01 -6.63 -24.94
CA ALA A 166 3.05 -6.44 -25.93
C ALA A 166 2.95 -5.01 -26.48
N PRO A 167 3.74 -4.05 -25.97
CA PRO A 167 4.80 -4.18 -24.96
C PRO A 167 4.32 -4.43 -23.53
N THR A 168 5.10 -5.18 -22.73
CA THR A 168 4.79 -5.49 -21.32
C THR A 168 5.00 -4.32 -20.37
N THR A 169 5.85 -3.34 -20.74
CA THR A 169 6.34 -2.32 -19.81
C THR A 169 6.47 -0.97 -20.50
N GLY A 170 6.00 0.07 -19.85
CA GLY A 170 6.18 1.46 -20.29
C GLY A 170 7.47 2.09 -19.79
N SER A 171 7.81 3.27 -20.32
CA SER A 171 8.86 4.09 -19.72
C SER A 171 8.45 4.60 -18.33
N PRO A 172 9.39 4.79 -17.39
CA PRO A 172 9.07 5.33 -16.07
C PRO A 172 8.35 6.68 -16.17
N GLN A 173 7.28 6.86 -15.39
CA GLN A 173 6.56 8.12 -15.28
C GLN A 173 6.73 8.71 -13.88
N ILE A 174 6.85 10.03 -13.78
CA ILE A 174 6.94 10.71 -12.48
C ILE A 174 5.55 10.85 -11.89
N PHE A 175 5.34 10.27 -10.71
CA PHE A 175 4.17 10.51 -9.87
C PHE A 175 4.56 11.40 -8.69
N SER A 176 3.60 12.18 -8.20
CA SER A 176 3.78 13.06 -7.05
C SER A 176 2.79 12.72 -5.95
N SER A 177 3.18 12.97 -4.71
CA SER A 177 2.26 12.96 -3.58
C SER A 177 1.46 14.26 -3.49
N ALA A 178 0.44 14.27 -2.64
CA ALA A 178 -0.08 15.52 -2.12
C ALA A 178 0.99 16.21 -1.24
N THR A 179 0.78 17.50 -0.97
CA THR A 179 1.54 18.23 0.06
C THR A 179 0.88 18.00 1.41
N TYR A 180 1.62 17.44 2.36
CA TYR A 180 1.15 17.23 3.73
C TYR A 180 1.76 18.26 4.67
N THR A 181 1.02 18.69 5.69
CA THR A 181 1.59 19.39 6.84
C THR A 181 1.90 18.41 7.97
N VAL A 182 3.04 18.58 8.63
CA VAL A 182 3.41 17.81 9.82
C VAL A 182 3.74 18.74 10.97
N LYS A 183 3.38 18.34 12.20
CA LYS A 183 3.57 19.12 13.42
C LYS A 183 4.65 18.48 14.27
N VAL A 184 5.63 19.27 14.69
CA VAL A 184 6.66 18.84 15.63
C VAL A 184 6.20 19.21 17.05
N PRO A 185 6.26 18.28 18.01
CA PRO A 185 5.97 18.57 19.41
C PRO A 185 6.75 19.79 19.93
N VAL A 186 6.13 20.55 20.83
CA VAL A 186 6.73 21.77 21.41
C VAL A 186 7.89 21.46 22.36
N LYS A 187 7.91 20.26 22.93
CA LYS A 187 8.92 19.79 23.87
C LYS A 187 9.33 18.36 23.53
N PRO A 188 10.59 17.96 23.85
CA PRO A 188 10.98 16.56 23.83
C PRO A 188 10.16 15.72 24.82
N PRO A 189 10.08 14.39 24.62
CA PRO A 189 9.50 13.47 25.59
C PRO A 189 10.10 13.65 26.99
N MET A 190 9.30 13.41 28.02
CA MET A 190 9.73 13.52 29.42
C MET A 190 9.07 12.48 30.33
N VAL A 191 9.62 12.30 31.53
CA VAL A 191 9.01 11.52 32.60
C VAL A 191 8.31 12.45 33.59
N ARG A 192 7.12 12.07 34.04
CA ARG A 192 6.31 12.81 35.02
C ARG A 192 6.04 11.96 36.24
N VAL A 193 6.29 12.54 37.41
CA VAL A 193 6.00 11.93 38.70
C VAL A 193 5.54 13.02 39.66
N ASN A 194 4.37 12.84 40.27
CA ASN A 194 3.84 13.72 41.32
C ASN A 194 4.01 15.25 41.06
N GLY A 195 3.71 15.71 39.85
CA GLY A 195 3.83 17.13 39.47
C GLY A 195 5.21 17.59 38.99
N TYR A 196 6.26 16.78 39.13
CA TYR A 196 7.61 17.05 38.65
C TYR A 196 7.85 16.45 37.25
N SER A 197 8.79 17.06 36.51
CA SER A 197 9.22 16.61 35.18
C SER A 197 10.70 16.30 35.17
N PHE A 198 11.07 15.20 34.52
CA PHE A 198 12.44 14.78 34.31
C PHE A 198 12.69 14.50 32.83
N ALA A 199 13.89 14.79 32.34
CA ALA A 199 14.29 14.39 30.99
C ALA A 199 14.38 12.85 30.92
N MET A 200 14.11 12.27 29.75
CA MET A 200 14.12 10.82 29.54
C MET A 200 15.50 10.18 29.80
N ASP A 201 16.57 10.94 29.61
CA ASP A 201 17.96 10.55 29.77
C ASP A 201 18.57 11.01 31.11
N SER A 202 17.75 11.51 32.04
CA SER A 202 18.22 12.01 33.34
C SER A 202 18.70 10.93 34.31
N GLY A 203 18.53 9.65 33.96
CA GLY A 203 18.74 8.52 34.88
C GLY A 203 17.68 8.38 35.97
N PHE A 204 16.54 9.08 35.81
CA PHE A 204 15.37 8.89 36.66
C PHE A 204 14.65 7.57 36.32
N PRO A 205 14.09 6.88 37.32
CA PRO A 205 14.33 7.05 38.76
C PRO A 205 15.63 6.38 39.24
N GLN A 206 16.27 6.95 40.26
CA GLN A 206 17.40 6.30 40.96
C GLN A 206 16.95 5.41 42.13
N THR A 207 15.73 5.64 42.63
CA THR A 207 15.11 4.89 43.72
C THR A 207 13.62 4.74 43.44
N GLY A 208 13.01 3.67 43.93
CA GLY A 208 11.58 3.44 43.83
C GLY A 208 11.05 2.78 45.10
N PHE A 209 9.73 2.79 45.27
CA PHE A 209 9.05 2.12 46.36
C PHE A 209 7.76 1.47 45.84
N VAL A 210 7.30 0.42 46.52
CA VAL A 210 6.06 -0.29 46.15
C VAL A 210 4.87 0.65 46.25
N GLY A 211 4.06 0.70 45.19
CA GLY A 211 2.94 1.62 45.04
C GLY A 211 3.32 2.96 44.41
N GLY A 212 4.61 3.23 44.19
CA GLY A 212 5.07 4.39 43.42
C GLY A 212 4.80 4.23 41.92
N ASP A 213 4.44 5.32 41.26
CA ASP A 213 4.23 5.37 39.82
C ASP A 213 4.80 6.64 39.18
N PHE A 214 5.03 6.56 37.87
CA PHE A 214 5.36 7.69 37.02
C PHE A 214 4.83 7.45 35.61
N GLN A 215 4.79 8.48 34.77
CA GLN A 215 4.27 8.39 33.41
C GLN A 215 5.20 9.05 32.40
N PHE A 216 5.39 8.42 31.24
CA PHE A 216 6.03 9.07 30.10
C PHE A 216 5.06 10.03 29.41
N TRP A 217 5.47 11.25 29.09
CA TRP A 217 4.71 12.18 28.26
C TRP A 217 5.48 12.38 26.95
N MET A 218 5.01 11.75 25.87
CA MET A 218 5.78 11.64 24.63
C MET A 218 5.82 12.91 23.78
N ASP A 219 4.92 13.87 24.02
CA ASP A 219 4.97 15.22 23.42
C ASP A 219 5.63 16.27 24.35
N GLY A 220 6.07 15.85 25.54
CA GLY A 220 6.65 16.71 26.56
C GLY A 220 5.65 17.67 27.25
N VAL A 221 4.34 17.54 27.00
CA VAL A 221 3.30 18.44 27.52
C VAL A 221 2.21 17.69 28.27
N GLY A 222 1.84 16.50 27.81
CA GLY A 222 0.77 15.70 28.40
C GLY A 222 0.76 14.25 27.91
N PRO A 223 -0.16 13.43 28.43
CA PRO A 223 -0.24 12.02 28.07
C PRO A 223 -0.97 11.77 26.75
N SER A 224 -1.58 12.78 26.13
CA SER A 224 -2.46 12.59 24.97
C SER A 224 -1.74 11.98 23.75
N ASP A 225 -0.47 12.33 23.52
CA ASP A 225 0.33 11.77 22.41
C ASP A 225 0.76 10.31 22.65
N ASN A 226 0.64 9.79 23.89
CA ASN A 226 1.04 8.42 24.21
C ASN A 226 0.25 7.36 23.43
N ASN A 227 -0.96 7.68 22.96
CA ASN A 227 -1.75 6.78 22.11
C ASN A 227 -1.05 6.42 20.79
N ASN A 228 -0.12 7.26 20.33
CA ASN A 228 0.71 6.99 19.16
C ASN A 228 1.86 6.01 19.45
N TYR A 229 2.01 5.55 20.70
CA TYR A 229 3.07 4.66 21.13
C TYR A 229 2.52 3.38 21.75
N THR A 230 3.35 2.35 21.73
CA THR A 230 3.18 1.14 22.53
C THR A 230 4.31 1.09 23.54
N PHE A 231 3.96 0.92 24.81
CA PHE A 231 4.92 0.77 25.89
C PHE A 231 5.01 -0.70 26.28
N LYS A 232 6.22 -1.20 26.50
CA LYS A 232 6.45 -2.58 26.91
C LYS A 232 7.39 -2.60 28.09
N GLY A 233 6.92 -3.19 29.19
CA GLY A 233 7.74 -3.41 30.38
C GLY A 233 8.77 -4.52 30.16
N ASP A 234 9.78 -4.52 31.03
CA ASP A 234 10.84 -5.53 31.00
C ASP A 234 10.29 -6.91 31.45
N PRO A 235 10.39 -7.95 30.62
CA PRO A 235 10.00 -9.31 31.03
C PRO A 235 10.80 -9.84 32.23
N GLN A 236 12.02 -9.31 32.46
CA GLN A 236 12.87 -9.70 33.57
C GLN A 236 12.54 -8.96 34.87
N ALA A 237 11.71 -7.91 34.81
CA ALA A 237 11.29 -7.13 35.97
C ALA A 237 9.77 -7.16 36.20
N PRO A 238 9.18 -8.32 36.54
CA PRO A 238 7.73 -8.46 36.72
C PRO A 238 7.13 -7.62 37.87
N TRP A 239 7.97 -7.06 38.75
CA TRP A 239 7.56 -6.10 39.79
C TRP A 239 7.48 -4.64 39.29
N VAL A 240 7.75 -4.39 38.01
CA VAL A 240 7.51 -3.11 37.34
C VAL A 240 6.48 -3.35 36.23
N ASN A 241 5.28 -2.84 36.42
CA ASN A 241 4.22 -2.96 35.42
C ASN A 241 4.16 -1.67 34.58
N VAL A 242 4.06 -1.82 33.27
CA VAL A 242 3.92 -0.70 32.34
C VAL A 242 2.59 -0.83 31.61
N ASN A 243 1.74 0.18 31.72
CA ASN A 243 0.53 0.23 30.92
C ASN A 243 0.89 0.44 29.44
N PRO A 244 0.51 -0.48 28.54
CA PRO A 244 0.98 -0.48 27.16
C PRO A 244 0.43 0.66 26.31
N VAL A 245 -0.59 1.37 26.78
CA VAL A 245 -1.26 2.47 26.06
C VAL A 245 -0.98 3.81 26.71
N THR A 246 -1.07 3.89 28.04
CA THR A 246 -0.93 5.17 28.75
C THR A 246 0.51 5.51 29.10
N GLY A 247 1.44 4.55 29.06
CA GLY A 247 2.83 4.76 29.47
C GLY A 247 3.02 5.03 30.96
N ILE A 248 2.02 4.69 31.79
CA ILE A 248 2.16 4.69 33.25
C ILE A 248 2.99 3.48 33.66
N VAL A 249 4.01 3.72 34.46
CA VAL A 249 4.89 2.72 35.05
C VAL A 249 4.59 2.66 36.54
N ALA A 250 4.22 1.48 37.04
CA ALA A 250 3.90 1.25 38.45
C ALA A 250 4.86 0.20 39.04
N ILE A 251 5.43 0.52 40.20
CA ILE A 251 6.29 -0.39 40.95
C ILE A 251 5.40 -1.19 41.90
N THR A 252 5.23 -2.48 41.62
CA THR A 252 4.31 -3.38 42.34
C THR A 252 5.00 -4.29 43.35
N GLY A 253 6.33 -4.32 43.35
CA GLY A 253 7.13 -5.12 44.26
C GLY A 253 8.60 -4.72 44.26
N GLU A 254 9.38 -5.41 45.07
CA GLU A 254 10.82 -5.19 45.18
C GLU A 254 11.60 -6.25 44.39
N PRO A 255 12.70 -5.86 43.72
CA PRO A 255 13.60 -6.80 43.09
C PRO A 255 14.33 -7.65 44.16
N LYS A 256 14.61 -8.93 43.86
CA LYS A 256 15.40 -9.81 44.75
C LYS A 256 16.85 -9.35 44.93
N SER A 257 17.37 -8.63 43.94
CA SER A 257 18.71 -8.03 43.91
C SER A 257 18.69 -6.83 42.99
N ARG A 258 19.66 -5.92 43.17
CA ARG A 258 19.83 -4.74 42.32
C ARG A 258 19.84 -5.12 40.84
N GLN A 259 19.02 -4.46 40.04
CA GLN A 259 18.93 -4.73 38.61
C GLN A 259 18.40 -3.53 37.82
N ALA A 260 18.80 -3.47 36.56
CA ALA A 260 18.22 -2.52 35.64
C ALA A 260 16.88 -3.02 35.11
N VAL A 261 15.98 -2.10 34.82
CA VAL A 261 14.68 -2.34 34.20
C VAL A 261 14.63 -1.59 32.88
N ASN A 262 14.36 -2.30 31.80
CA ASN A 262 14.26 -1.73 30.47
C ASN A 262 12.81 -1.56 30.06
N ILE A 263 12.43 -0.34 29.72
CA ILE A 263 11.11 -0.06 29.14
C ILE A 263 11.30 0.31 27.67
N ASP A 264 10.68 -0.48 26.80
CA ASP A 264 10.68 -0.21 25.37
C ASP A 264 9.48 0.68 25.03
N ILE A 265 9.75 1.79 24.35
CA ILE A 265 8.73 2.68 23.80
C ILE A 265 8.81 2.65 22.28
N ILE A 266 7.73 2.20 21.66
CA ILE A 266 7.64 1.95 20.21
C ILE A 266 6.66 2.97 19.62
N ASP A 267 7.14 3.86 18.73
CA ASP A 267 6.27 4.78 17.99
C ASP A 267 5.54 4.02 16.87
N LYS A 268 4.20 3.99 16.92
CA LYS A 268 3.35 3.33 15.91
C LYS A 268 3.39 4.04 14.56
N ARG A 269 3.82 5.30 14.54
CA ARG A 269 4.01 6.07 13.30
C ARG A 269 5.29 5.61 12.61
N GLY A 270 6.32 5.25 13.35
CA GLY A 270 7.67 5.04 12.84
C GLY A 270 8.64 5.94 13.58
N GLY A 271 9.94 5.63 13.58
CA GLY A 271 10.93 6.26 14.45
C GLY A 271 11.55 5.27 15.44
N GLY A 272 12.83 5.50 15.76
CA GLY A 272 13.64 4.57 16.53
C GLY A 272 13.06 4.20 17.90
N HIS A 273 13.42 3.00 18.35
CA HIS A 273 13.15 2.49 19.69
C HIS A 273 13.79 3.43 20.73
N ASN A 274 12.98 4.06 21.57
CA ASN A 274 13.51 4.69 22.77
C ASN A 274 13.61 3.59 23.83
N HIS A 275 14.84 3.18 24.12
CA HIS A 275 15.16 2.27 25.20
C HIS A 275 15.53 3.07 26.44
N ILE A 276 14.73 2.95 27.50
CA ILE A 276 14.99 3.66 28.75
C ILE A 276 15.49 2.65 29.76
N HIS A 277 16.72 2.89 30.22
CA HIS A 277 17.40 2.08 31.21
C HIS A 277 17.14 2.68 32.59
N ILE A 278 16.37 1.97 33.41
CA ILE A 278 16.07 2.39 34.79
C ILE A 278 16.98 1.58 35.72
N HIS A 279 17.74 2.23 36.59
CA HIS A 279 18.55 1.54 37.59
C HIS A 279 17.74 1.40 38.89
N HIS A 280 17.48 0.17 39.33
CA HIS A 280 16.97 -0.13 40.67
C HIS A 280 17.98 -0.97 41.45
#